data_AF-A0A8S0G2R3-F1
#
_entry.id   AF-A0A8S0G2R3-F1
#
_cell.length_a   1.000
_cell.length_b   1.000
_cell.length_c   1.000
_cell.angle_alpha   90.00
_cell.angle_beta   90.00
_cell.angle_gamma   90.00
#
_symmetry.space_group_name_H-M   'P 1'
#
loop_
_entity.id
_entity.type
_entity.pdbx_description
1 polymer ?
#
loop_
_entity_poly.entity_id
_entity_poly.type
_entity_poly.pdbx_seq_one_letter_code
_entity_poly.pdbx_strand_id
1 'polypeptide(L)'
;MRTRLTHSMEVQQVGRYIAKEILSRLKELKLLETYGLDELTGPFESIVEMSCLMHDIGNPPFGHFGEAAINDWFRQRLYPEDAESQPLTDDRCSVAALRLRDGEEPLNALRRKIRQDLCHFEGNAQGIRLVHTLMRDESHLGAGWRYFKIYPSGVVAW
;
A
#
# COMPACT_ATOMS: atom_id res chain seq x y z
N MET A 1 -22.88 15.95 -2.66
CA MET A 1 -22.08 14.77 -3.05
C MET A 1 -20.69 14.91 -2.45
N ARG A 2 -20.10 13.84 -1.91
CA ARG A 2 -18.71 13.82 -1.44
C ARG A 2 -17.80 13.24 -2.53
N THR A 3 -16.63 13.82 -2.72
CA THR A 3 -15.56 13.26 -3.56
C THR A 3 -14.60 12.48 -2.67
N ARG A 4 -13.69 11.69 -3.26
CA ARG A 4 -12.63 11.02 -2.48
C ARG A 4 -11.82 11.99 -1.62
N LEU A 5 -11.49 13.17 -2.19
CA LEU A 5 -10.74 14.19 -1.45
C LEU A 5 -11.53 14.72 -0.24
N THR A 6 -12.81 15.05 -0.41
CA THR A 6 -13.60 15.55 0.73
C THR A 6 -13.84 14.48 1.79
N HIS A 7 -13.97 13.21 1.38
CA HIS A 7 -13.99 12.08 2.31
C HIS A 7 -12.68 11.96 3.08
N SER A 8 -11.53 11.94 2.41
CA SER A 8 -10.23 11.83 3.06
C SER A 8 -9.94 12.99 4.01
N MET A 9 -10.39 14.21 3.72
CA MET A 9 -10.29 15.35 4.65
C MET A 9 -11.14 15.16 5.91
N GLU A 10 -12.36 14.62 5.78
CA GLU A 10 -13.20 14.29 6.94
C GLU A 10 -12.54 13.18 7.80
N VAL A 11 -12.02 12.13 7.16
CA VAL A 11 -11.30 11.04 7.82
C VAL A 11 -10.03 11.55 8.51
N GLN A 12 -9.29 12.47 7.88
CA GLN A 12 -8.14 13.15 8.48
C GLN A 12 -8.52 13.89 9.77
N GLN A 13 -9.61 14.65 9.76
CA GLN A 13 -10.06 15.38 10.95
C GLN A 13 -10.46 14.43 12.09
N VAL A 14 -11.10 13.31 11.77
CA VAL A 14 -11.43 12.26 12.76
C VAL A 14 -10.15 11.60 13.29
N GLY A 15 -9.20 11.27 12.42
CA GLY A 15 -7.89 10.71 12.80
C GLY A 15 -7.11 11.64 13.73
N ARG A 16 -7.07 12.94 13.42
CA ARG A 16 -6.48 13.98 14.27
C ARG A 16 -7.11 13.98 15.67
N TYR A 17 -8.44 13.93 15.74
CA TYR A 17 -9.16 13.93 17.01
C TYR A 17 -8.82 12.69 17.85
N ILE A 18 -8.82 11.50 17.24
CA ILE A 18 -8.46 10.24 17.91
C ILE A 18 -7.00 10.29 18.40
N ALA A 19 -6.07 10.76 17.57
CA ALA A 19 -4.66 10.87 17.96
C ALA A 19 -4.47 11.80 19.17
N LYS A 20 -5.12 12.96 19.18
CA LYS A 20 -5.09 13.89 20.32
C LYS A 20 -5.69 13.29 21.59
N GLU A 21 -6.79 12.56 21.47
CA GLU A 21 -7.44 11.91 22.61
C GLU A 21 -6.54 10.84 23.23
N ILE A 22 -5.89 10.01 22.38
CA ILE A 22 -4.90 9.02 22.84
C ILE A 22 -3.74 9.70 23.57
N LEU A 23 -3.15 10.74 22.98
CA LEU A 23 -2.03 11.46 23.59
C LEU A 23 -2.43 12.15 24.91
N SER A 24 -3.64 12.74 24.97
CA SER A 24 -4.18 13.34 26.20
C SER A 24 -4.34 12.28 27.29
N ARG A 25 -4.91 11.12 26.96
CA ARG A 25 -5.10 10.03 27.91
C ARG A 25 -3.79 9.44 28.40
N LEU A 26 -2.80 9.27 27.52
CA LEU A 26 -1.47 8.81 27.91
C LEU A 26 -0.76 9.84 28.81
N LYS A 27 -0.99 11.13 28.58
CA LYS A 27 -0.47 12.21 29.44
C LYS A 27 -1.08 12.16 30.84
N GLU A 28 -2.41 12.00 30.94
CA GLU A 28 -3.12 11.84 32.22
C GLU A 28 -2.59 10.66 33.03
N LEU A 29 -2.32 9.54 32.35
CA LEU A 29 -1.77 8.32 32.94
C LEU A 29 -0.25 8.38 33.20
N LYS A 30 0.42 9.48 32.84
CA LYS A 30 1.90 9.64 32.92
C LYS A 30 2.67 8.55 32.14
N LEU A 31 2.11 8.08 31.03
CA LEU A 31 2.67 7.00 30.19
C LEU A 31 3.39 7.51 28.94
N LEU A 32 3.36 8.81 28.65
CA LEU A 32 4.00 9.35 27.44
C LEU A 32 5.51 9.05 27.39
N GLU A 33 6.23 9.36 28.48
CA GLU A 33 7.68 9.07 28.59
C GLU A 33 7.93 7.56 28.58
N THR A 34 7.08 6.77 29.26
CA THR A 34 7.18 5.30 29.27
C THR A 34 7.10 4.69 27.87
N TYR A 35 6.32 5.29 26.98
CA TYR A 35 6.20 4.87 25.58
C TYR A 35 7.08 5.67 24.62
N GLY A 36 7.94 6.58 25.11
CA GLY A 36 8.82 7.42 24.28
C GLY A 36 8.08 8.36 23.33
N LEU A 37 6.87 8.80 23.71
CA LEU A 37 6.02 9.69 22.90
C LEU A 37 6.08 11.15 23.34
N ASP A 38 6.78 11.47 24.42
CA ASP A 38 6.90 12.80 25.00
C ASP A 38 7.45 13.83 24.01
N GLU A 39 8.50 13.49 23.26
CA GLU A 39 9.05 14.34 22.19
C GLU A 39 8.41 14.07 20.81
N LEU A 40 7.58 13.03 20.69
CA LEU A 40 7.00 12.56 19.42
C LEU A 40 5.51 12.85 19.27
N THR A 41 4.90 13.62 20.16
CA THR A 41 3.46 13.97 20.12
C THR A 41 3.05 14.62 18.79
N GLY A 42 3.82 15.59 18.30
CA GLY A 42 3.58 16.26 17.02
C GLY A 42 3.73 15.33 15.80
N PRO A 43 4.87 14.63 15.66
CA PRO A 43 5.05 13.61 14.62
C PRO A 43 3.96 12.52 14.64
N PHE A 44 3.56 12.04 15.82
CA PHE A 44 2.50 11.04 15.96
C PHE A 44 1.17 11.52 15.37
N GLU A 45 0.73 12.72 15.75
CA GLU A 45 -0.49 13.33 15.21
C GLU A 45 -0.37 13.50 13.68
N SER A 46 0.75 14.03 13.21
CA SER A 46 0.99 14.28 11.78
C SER A 46 0.98 12.99 10.93
N ILE A 47 1.58 11.91 11.42
CA ILE A 47 1.56 10.61 10.73
C ILE A 47 0.14 10.09 10.57
N VAL A 48 -0.67 10.16 11.63
CA VAL A 48 -2.08 9.73 11.58
C VAL A 48 -2.84 10.59 10.57
N GLU A 49 -2.70 11.92 10.63
CA GLU A 49 -3.38 12.83 9.71
C GLU A 49 -3.02 12.58 8.25
N MET A 50 -1.72 12.43 7.94
CA MET A 50 -1.27 12.19 6.57
C MET A 50 -1.68 10.80 6.06
N SER A 51 -1.64 9.79 6.93
CA SER A 51 -2.09 8.43 6.57
C SER A 51 -3.59 8.42 6.27
N CYS A 52 -4.40 9.09 7.09
CA CYS A 52 -5.83 9.25 6.86
C CYS A 52 -6.12 10.01 5.56
N LEU A 53 -5.32 11.00 5.19
CA LEU A 53 -5.50 11.72 3.93
C LEU A 53 -5.20 10.83 2.72
N MET A 54 -4.16 10.00 2.82
CA MET A 54 -3.62 9.21 1.71
C MET A 54 -4.27 7.83 1.54
N HIS A 55 -5.11 7.37 2.47
CA HIS A 55 -5.63 5.99 2.45
C HIS A 55 -6.26 5.58 1.11
N ASP A 56 -6.94 6.52 0.44
CA ASP A 56 -7.64 6.28 -0.82
C ASP A 56 -6.85 6.66 -2.08
N ILE A 57 -5.56 7.01 -1.95
CA ILE A 57 -4.75 7.57 -3.05
C ILE A 57 -4.49 6.58 -4.18
N GLY A 58 -4.43 5.28 -3.88
CA GLY A 58 -4.16 4.23 -4.86
C GLY A 58 -5.40 3.63 -5.50
N ASN A 59 -6.60 4.04 -5.08
CA ASN A 59 -7.85 3.47 -5.59
C ASN A 59 -8.05 3.82 -7.09
N PRO A 60 -8.45 2.86 -7.94
CA PRO A 60 -8.63 3.10 -9.37
C PRO A 60 -9.90 3.93 -9.62
N PRO A 61 -10.12 4.45 -10.84
CA PRO A 61 -11.42 5.00 -11.23
C PRO A 61 -12.54 4.00 -10.92
N PHE A 62 -13.70 4.49 -10.47
CA PHE A 62 -14.86 3.67 -10.06
C PHE A 62 -14.65 2.74 -8.85
N GLY A 63 -13.53 2.86 -8.12
CA GLY A 63 -13.30 2.14 -6.85
C GLY A 63 -13.28 0.63 -7.05
N HIS A 64 -14.01 -0.13 -6.22
CA HIS A 64 -14.06 -1.60 -6.32
C HIS A 64 -14.50 -2.12 -7.68
N PHE A 65 -15.34 -1.39 -8.42
CA PHE A 65 -15.69 -1.77 -9.79
C PHE A 65 -14.49 -1.68 -10.74
N GLY A 66 -13.62 -0.68 -10.53
CA GLY A 66 -12.36 -0.57 -11.26
C GLY A 66 -11.38 -1.68 -10.90
N GLU A 67 -11.27 -2.03 -9.61
CA GLU A 67 -10.44 -3.15 -9.16
C GLU A 67 -10.92 -4.48 -9.77
N ALA A 68 -12.23 -4.75 -9.71
CA ALA A 68 -12.83 -5.92 -10.31
C ALA A 68 -12.56 -5.99 -11.82
N ALA A 69 -12.77 -4.88 -12.54
CA ALA A 69 -12.52 -4.83 -13.98
C ALA A 69 -11.06 -5.11 -14.35
N ILE A 70 -10.09 -4.55 -13.61
CA ILE A 70 -8.66 -4.82 -13.82
C ILE A 70 -8.36 -6.29 -13.56
N ASN A 71 -8.80 -6.81 -12.41
CA ASN A 71 -8.53 -8.18 -11.99
C ASN A 71 -9.15 -9.20 -12.95
N ASP A 72 -10.41 -9.01 -13.35
CA ASP A 72 -11.10 -9.91 -14.28
C ASP A 72 -10.43 -9.92 -15.65
N TRP A 73 -10.00 -8.76 -16.15
CA TRP A 73 -9.29 -8.66 -17.42
C TRP A 73 -7.95 -9.40 -17.40
N PHE A 74 -7.18 -9.28 -16.31
CA PHE A 74 -5.93 -10.03 -16.17
C PHE A 74 -6.16 -11.53 -15.97
N ARG A 75 -7.19 -11.93 -15.20
CA ARG A 75 -7.52 -13.36 -14.99
C ARG A 75 -7.86 -14.07 -16.29
N GLN A 76 -8.65 -13.47 -17.16
CA GLN A 76 -9.00 -14.03 -18.48
C GLN A 76 -7.81 -14.16 -19.43
N ARG A 77 -6.67 -13.52 -19.12
CA ARG A 77 -5.44 -13.57 -19.92
C ARG A 77 -4.37 -14.44 -19.30
N LEU A 78 -4.27 -14.48 -17.98
CA LEU A 78 -3.16 -15.09 -17.27
C LEU A 78 -3.53 -16.41 -16.60
N TYR A 79 -4.82 -16.65 -16.32
CA TYR A 79 -5.35 -17.84 -15.65
C TYR A 79 -4.46 -18.25 -14.46
N PRO A 80 -4.39 -17.43 -13.39
CA PRO A 80 -3.53 -17.71 -12.25
C PRO A 80 -3.82 -19.07 -11.60
N GLU A 81 -5.06 -19.55 -11.69
CA GLU A 81 -5.47 -20.87 -11.20
C GLU A 81 -4.72 -22.03 -11.88
N ASP A 82 -4.35 -21.89 -13.16
CA ASP A 82 -3.58 -22.92 -13.89
C ASP A 82 -2.14 -23.01 -13.38
N ALA A 83 -1.67 -21.99 -12.65
CA ALA A 83 -0.32 -21.94 -12.11
C ALA A 83 -0.22 -22.48 -10.67
N GLU A 84 -1.34 -22.80 -10.00
CA GLU A 84 -1.34 -23.28 -8.61
C GLU A 84 -0.69 -24.67 -8.45
N SER A 85 -0.71 -25.48 -9.51
CA SER A 85 -0.23 -26.85 -9.50
C SER A 85 1.03 -27.05 -10.36
N GLN A 86 1.34 -28.31 -10.71
CA GLN A 86 2.42 -28.63 -11.63
C GLN A 86 2.12 -28.11 -13.05
N PRO A 87 3.13 -27.91 -13.90
CA PRO A 87 2.91 -27.45 -15.27
C PRO A 87 1.84 -28.28 -15.99
N LEU A 88 0.79 -27.62 -16.46
CA LEU A 88 -0.29 -28.24 -17.21
C LEU A 88 0.06 -28.28 -18.69
N THR A 89 -0.31 -29.36 -19.38
CA THR A 89 -0.17 -29.44 -20.85
C THR A 89 -1.05 -28.43 -21.56
N ASP A 90 -2.19 -28.06 -20.96
CA ASP A 90 -3.15 -27.07 -21.46
C ASP A 90 -3.19 -25.84 -20.55
N ASP A 91 -2.04 -25.19 -20.34
CA ASP A 91 -1.95 -23.92 -19.62
C ASP A 91 -2.60 -22.80 -20.43
N ARG A 92 -3.75 -22.29 -19.95
CA ARG A 92 -4.61 -21.34 -20.66
C ARG A 92 -4.04 -19.93 -20.74
N CYS A 93 -2.91 -19.66 -20.06
CA CYS A 93 -2.28 -18.35 -20.10
C CYS A 93 -1.93 -17.92 -21.54
N SER A 94 -2.38 -16.73 -21.91
CA SER A 94 -2.11 -16.12 -23.21
C SER A 94 -0.64 -15.70 -23.40
N VAL A 95 0.10 -15.50 -22.31
CA VAL A 95 1.49 -15.01 -22.33
C VAL A 95 2.47 -16.18 -22.29
N ALA A 96 3.08 -16.51 -23.43
CA ALA A 96 3.98 -17.66 -23.56
C ALA A 96 5.17 -17.68 -22.58
N ALA A 97 5.67 -16.51 -22.18
CA ALA A 97 6.76 -16.39 -21.20
C ALA A 97 6.32 -16.74 -19.76
N LEU A 98 5.04 -16.57 -19.47
CA LEU A 98 4.45 -16.86 -18.16
C LEU A 98 3.88 -18.28 -18.06
N ARG A 99 3.81 -19.05 -19.16
CA ARG A 99 3.45 -20.49 -19.15
C ARG A 99 4.41 -21.32 -18.33
N LEU A 100 3.85 -22.16 -17.45
CA LEU A 100 4.67 -23.09 -16.67
C LEU A 100 5.31 -24.13 -17.59
N ARG A 101 6.52 -24.57 -17.26
CA ARG A 101 7.30 -25.51 -18.07
C ARG A 101 7.92 -26.60 -17.22
N ASP A 102 7.88 -27.83 -17.71
CA ASP A 102 8.49 -28.96 -17.02
C ASP A 102 9.99 -28.75 -16.83
N GLY A 103 10.48 -29.02 -15.61
CA GLY A 103 11.89 -28.92 -15.26
C GLY A 103 12.41 -27.50 -14.97
N GLU A 104 11.57 -26.47 -15.04
CA GLU A 104 11.97 -25.06 -14.80
C GLU A 104 11.50 -24.50 -13.45
N GLU A 105 11.57 -25.29 -12.36
CA GLU A 105 10.93 -24.93 -11.08
C GLU A 105 11.26 -23.53 -10.51
N PRO A 106 12.50 -23.03 -10.53
CA PRO A 106 12.79 -21.67 -10.06
C PRO A 106 12.06 -20.58 -10.87
N LEU A 107 11.99 -20.77 -12.19
CA LEU A 107 11.28 -19.84 -13.08
C LEU A 107 9.77 -20.01 -12.96
N ASN A 108 9.27 -21.24 -12.79
CA ASN A 108 7.86 -21.51 -12.51
C ASN A 108 7.40 -20.83 -11.23
N ALA A 109 8.21 -20.83 -10.17
CA ALA A 109 7.90 -20.10 -8.94
C ALA A 109 7.73 -18.59 -9.19
N LEU A 110 8.56 -17.99 -10.06
CA LEU A 110 8.39 -16.59 -10.45
C LEU A 110 7.14 -16.38 -11.31
N ARG A 111 6.88 -17.24 -12.30
CA ARG A 111 5.69 -17.19 -13.15
C ARG A 111 4.39 -17.25 -12.33
N ARG A 112 4.34 -18.14 -11.33
CA ARG A 112 3.24 -18.23 -10.35
C ARG A 112 3.01 -16.91 -9.64
N LYS A 113 4.07 -16.33 -9.06
CA LYS A 113 3.98 -15.04 -8.36
C LYS A 113 3.50 -13.93 -9.27
N ILE A 114 4.07 -13.80 -10.47
CA ILE A 114 3.69 -12.74 -11.43
C ILE A 114 2.23 -12.86 -11.83
N ARG A 115 1.76 -14.06 -12.18
CA ARG A 115 0.35 -14.25 -12.57
C ARG A 115 -0.60 -13.90 -11.42
N GLN A 116 -0.28 -14.37 -10.21
CA GLN A 116 -1.10 -14.08 -9.05
C GLN A 116 -1.13 -12.58 -8.76
N ASP A 117 0.03 -11.94 -8.67
CA ASP A 117 0.16 -10.51 -8.33
C ASP A 117 -0.57 -9.61 -9.32
N LEU A 118 -0.40 -9.85 -10.63
CA LEU A 118 -1.09 -9.08 -11.67
C LEU A 118 -2.62 -9.28 -11.68
N CYS A 119 -3.14 -10.35 -11.08
CA CYS A 119 -4.58 -10.63 -10.97
C CYS A 119 -5.20 -10.22 -9.62
N HIS A 120 -4.41 -9.58 -8.75
CA HIS A 120 -4.83 -9.10 -7.42
C HIS A 120 -4.44 -7.62 -7.25
N PHE A 121 -4.84 -6.80 -8.21
CA PHE A 121 -4.82 -5.35 -8.05
C PHE A 121 -5.71 -4.95 -6.86
N GLU A 122 -5.16 -4.10 -6.00
CA GLU A 122 -5.79 -3.61 -4.79
C GLU A 122 -5.31 -2.18 -4.51
N GLY A 123 -6.23 -1.28 -4.15
CA GLY A 123 -5.97 0.15 -4.03
C GLY A 123 -4.92 0.53 -2.97
N ASN A 124 -4.85 -0.14 -1.83
CA ASN A 124 -3.82 0.11 -0.81
C ASN A 124 -2.43 -0.33 -1.30
N ALA A 125 -2.31 -1.51 -1.90
CA ALA A 125 -1.06 -1.99 -2.49
C ALA A 125 -0.58 -1.04 -3.60
N GLN A 126 -1.50 -0.57 -4.45
CA GLN A 126 -1.22 0.43 -5.45
C GLN A 126 -0.84 1.79 -4.82
N GLY A 127 -1.43 2.15 -3.67
CA GLY A 127 -1.07 3.35 -2.92
C GLY A 127 0.39 3.35 -2.48
N ILE A 128 0.89 2.23 -1.96
CA ILE A 128 2.30 2.06 -1.62
C ILE A 128 3.19 2.18 -2.87
N ARG A 129 2.81 1.52 -3.97
CA ARG A 129 3.53 1.62 -5.25
C ARG A 129 3.61 3.06 -5.75
N LEU A 130 2.51 3.80 -5.64
CA LEU A 130 2.39 5.19 -6.08
C LEU A 130 3.35 6.09 -5.32
N VAL A 131 3.32 6.06 -3.99
CA VAL A 131 4.12 6.95 -3.14
C VAL A 131 5.61 6.63 -3.19
N HIS A 132 5.96 5.35 -3.30
CA HIS A 132 7.36 4.91 -3.28
C HIS A 132 8.03 5.02 -4.66
N THR A 133 7.33 4.60 -5.71
CA THR A 133 7.93 4.35 -7.02
C THR A 133 7.52 5.39 -8.04
N LEU A 134 6.23 5.65 -8.20
CA LEU A 134 5.72 6.45 -9.32
C LEU A 134 5.88 7.95 -9.08
N MET A 135 5.52 8.45 -7.90
CA MET A 135 5.62 9.87 -7.56
C MET A 135 7.07 10.33 -7.30
N ARG A 136 7.98 9.38 -7.08
CA ARG A 136 9.42 9.66 -6.89
C ARG A 136 10.11 10.03 -8.21
N ASP A 137 9.69 9.43 -9.32
CA ASP A 137 10.28 9.67 -10.64
C ASP A 137 9.78 10.96 -11.31
N GLU A 138 8.57 11.43 -10.99
CA GLU A 138 8.00 12.65 -11.60
C GLU A 138 8.58 13.97 -11.07
N SER A 139 9.44 13.93 -10.05
CA SER A 139 9.95 15.13 -9.42
C SER A 139 11.47 15.07 -9.21
N HIS A 140 12.20 15.97 -9.89
CA HIS A 140 13.54 16.40 -9.44
C HIS A 140 13.52 17.06 -8.04
N LEU A 141 12.33 17.16 -7.44
CA LEU A 141 12.03 17.45 -6.05
C LEU A 141 11.12 16.32 -5.52
N GLY A 142 11.64 15.09 -5.46
CA GLY A 142 10.94 13.93 -4.90
C GLY A 142 10.08 14.35 -3.72
N ALA A 143 8.80 13.95 -3.70
CA ALA A 143 8.04 13.92 -2.46
C ALA A 143 8.77 12.95 -1.52
N GLY A 144 9.77 13.49 -0.83
CA GLY A 144 10.73 12.77 -0.01
C GLY A 144 10.00 12.33 1.23
N TRP A 145 9.20 11.28 1.11
CA TRP A 145 8.69 10.54 2.25
C TRP A 145 9.90 9.88 2.89
N ARG A 146 10.53 10.61 3.81
CA ARG A 146 11.69 10.14 4.54
C ARG A 146 11.22 9.01 5.42
N TYR A 147 11.62 7.78 5.06
CA TYR A 147 11.61 6.64 5.95
C TYR A 147 12.15 7.08 7.32
N PHE A 148 11.34 6.92 8.37
CA PHE A 148 11.81 7.05 9.75
C PHE A 148 12.99 6.10 9.92
N LYS A 149 14.20 6.64 9.98
CA LYS A 149 15.40 5.90 10.39
C LYS A 149 15.66 6.25 11.84
N ILE A 150 15.35 5.30 12.73
CA ILE A 150 15.58 5.42 14.17
C ILE A 150 17.09 5.31 14.40
N TYR A 151 17.73 6.39 14.87
CA TYR A 151 19.11 6.38 15.35
C TYR A 151 19.12 6.49 16.88
N PRO A 152 20.17 6.00 17.58
CA PRO A 152 20.28 6.09 19.04
C PRO A 152 20.32 7.52 19.60
N SER A 153 20.44 8.54 18.75
CA SER A 153 20.64 9.94 19.11
C SER A 153 19.45 10.86 18.77
N GLY A 154 18.25 10.30 18.61
CA GLY A 154 17.02 11.06 18.36
C GLY A 154 16.51 11.02 16.91
N VAL A 155 15.26 11.47 16.73
CA VAL A 155 14.56 11.54 15.45
C VAL A 155 14.95 12.84 14.75
N VAL A 156 15.76 12.75 13.69
CA VAL A 156 16.05 13.91 12.85
C VAL A 156 15.11 13.89 11.65
N ALA A 157 14.12 14.79 11.67
CA ALA A 157 13.35 15.14 10.49
C ALA A 157 14.22 15.97 9.54
N TRP A 158 14.14 15.68 8.24
CA TRP A 158 14.62 16.57 7.20
C TRP A 158 13.49 16.77 6.18
#